data_AF-A0A0D2IST5-F1
#
_entry.id   AF-A0A0D2IST5-F1
#
_cell.length_a   1.000
_cell.length_b   1.000
_cell.length_c   1.000
_cell.angle_alpha   90.00
_cell.angle_beta   90.00
_cell.angle_gamma   90.00
#
_symmetry.space_group_name_H-M   'P 1'
#
loop_
_entity.id
_entity.type
_entity.pdbx_description
1 polymer ?
#
loop_
_entity_poly.entity_id
_entity_poly.type
_entity_poly.pdbx_seq_one_letter_code
_entity_poly.pdbx_strand_id
1 'polypeptide(L)'
;MRMLRDPSFSSPLIRKLPNSLAMAQFRAKKLDLGGFINIKIIRDHTKRKVYERFEPQRQALRYIIRNTSLPQRMRTQAQLELAQMHCYTRRTQIKNRCVMGGLARGVFRAFRMGRFQFRMNALEGNLPGVKKASW
;
A
#
# COMPACT_ATOMS: atom_id res chain seq x y z
N MET A 1 31.29 -44.68 9.50
CA MET A 1 29.99 -44.11 9.07
C MET A 1 29.94 -42.63 9.50
N ARG A 2 30.64 -41.76 8.77
CA ARG A 2 30.78 -40.33 9.11
C ARG A 2 29.59 -39.57 8.52
N MET A 3 28.85 -38.89 9.40
CA MET A 3 27.85 -37.90 9.03
C MET A 3 28.51 -36.82 8.16
N LEU A 4 28.16 -36.78 6.87
CA LEU A 4 28.40 -35.61 6.03
C LEU A 4 27.45 -34.51 6.52
N ARG A 5 27.97 -33.66 7.39
CA ARG A 5 27.43 -32.31 7.59
C ARG A 5 27.81 -31.52 6.35
N ASP A 6 26.83 -31.24 5.49
CA ASP A 6 27.00 -30.30 4.39
C ASP A 6 27.43 -28.93 4.94
N PRO A 7 28.62 -28.41 4.58
CA PRO A 7 29.16 -27.18 5.16
C PRO A 7 28.78 -25.91 4.36
N SER A 8 27.83 -26.00 3.43
CA SER A 8 27.47 -24.90 2.52
C SER A 8 26.14 -24.24 2.86
N PHE A 9 25.94 -23.80 4.11
CA PHE A 9 24.99 -22.74 4.44
C PHE A 9 25.47 -22.02 5.70
N SER A 10 26.71 -21.51 5.63
CA SER A 10 27.05 -20.33 6.42
C SER A 10 26.01 -19.27 6.07
N SER A 11 25.25 -18.80 7.05
CA SER A 11 24.49 -17.58 6.93
C SER A 11 25.37 -16.46 7.48
N PRO A 12 26.36 -15.93 6.74
CA PRO A 12 26.84 -14.62 7.07
C PRO A 12 25.70 -13.66 6.70
N LEU A 13 25.50 -12.61 7.49
CA LEU A 13 24.56 -11.54 7.24
C LEU A 13 23.14 -11.72 7.80
N ILE A 14 23.03 -12.05 9.09
CA ILE A 14 22.16 -11.22 9.95
C ILE A 14 22.91 -9.88 10.13
N ARG A 15 23.07 -9.12 9.04
CA ARG A 15 23.44 -7.71 9.13
C ARG A 15 22.26 -7.09 9.84
N LYS A 16 22.52 -6.48 11.01
CA LYS A 16 21.59 -5.68 11.77
C LYS A 16 20.67 -4.97 10.79
N LEU A 17 19.42 -5.42 10.69
CA LEU A 17 18.42 -4.68 9.93
C LEU A 17 18.39 -3.34 10.61
N PRO A 18 18.74 -2.25 9.91
CA PRO A 18 18.51 -0.98 10.52
C PRO A 18 16.98 -0.92 10.64
N ASN A 19 16.50 -0.96 11.88
CA ASN A 19 15.20 -0.39 12.25
C ASN A 19 15.30 1.13 12.04
N SER A 20 15.70 1.53 10.83
CA SER A 20 16.01 2.89 10.48
C SER A 20 14.73 3.57 10.04
N LEU A 21 14.36 4.50 10.89
CA LEU A 21 14.08 5.87 10.50
C LEU A 21 12.68 6.09 9.91
N ALA A 22 11.87 6.69 10.77
CA ALA A 22 11.05 7.87 10.51
C ALA A 22 10.33 7.96 9.14
N MET A 23 9.05 8.33 9.19
CA MET A 23 8.15 8.60 8.06
C MET A 23 8.72 9.47 6.91
N ALA A 24 9.89 10.09 7.11
CA ALA A 24 10.68 10.86 6.16
C ALA A 24 11.19 10.07 4.94
N GLN A 25 11.30 8.74 4.99
CA GLN A 25 11.91 7.98 3.88
C GLN A 25 11.08 7.97 2.57
N PHE A 26 9.75 8.04 2.67
CA PHE A 26 8.86 7.86 1.51
C PHE A 26 8.17 9.13 1.02
N ARG A 27 8.32 10.25 1.73
CA ARG A 27 7.70 11.51 1.31
C ARG A 27 8.57 12.16 0.24
N ALA A 28 8.00 12.40 -0.94
CA ALA A 28 8.68 13.13 -1.99
C ALA A 28 9.00 14.57 -1.54
N LYS A 29 10.19 15.05 -1.89
CA LYS A 29 10.63 16.43 -1.61
C LYS A 29 9.82 17.45 -2.43
N LYS A 30 9.45 17.08 -3.66
CA LYS A 30 8.56 17.84 -4.54
C LYS A 30 7.13 17.25 -4.48
N LEU A 31 6.13 18.12 -4.58
CA LEU A 31 4.73 17.71 -4.62
C LEU A 31 4.31 17.41 -6.07
N ASP A 32 3.81 16.19 -6.30
CA ASP A 32 3.38 15.71 -7.62
C ASP A 32 1.84 15.65 -7.74
N LEU A 33 1.11 16.43 -6.92
CA LEU A 33 -0.36 16.40 -6.85
C LEU A 33 -0.94 17.64 -7.53
N GLY A 34 -1.90 17.46 -8.46
CA GLY A 34 -2.54 18.53 -9.22
C GLY A 34 -3.97 18.90 -8.77
N GLY A 35 -4.37 18.53 -7.54
CA GLY A 35 -5.72 18.76 -7.02
C GLY A 35 -5.70 19.36 -5.62
N PHE A 36 -6.80 19.22 -4.86
CA PHE A 36 -6.87 19.75 -3.50
C PHE A 36 -5.81 19.11 -2.60
N ILE A 37 -4.97 19.95 -1.98
CA ILE A 37 -3.86 19.49 -1.16
C ILE A 37 -4.30 19.48 0.31
N ASN A 38 -4.21 18.29 0.91
CA ASN A 38 -4.40 18.08 2.34
C ASN A 38 -3.29 17.16 2.85
N ILE A 39 -2.82 17.39 4.08
CA ILE A 39 -1.86 16.53 4.77
C ILE A 39 -2.25 15.05 4.66
N LYS A 40 -3.54 14.73 4.83
CA LYS A 40 -4.03 13.35 4.76
C LYS A 40 -4.03 12.78 3.34
N ILE A 41 -4.21 13.62 2.31
CA ILE A 41 -4.10 13.23 0.90
C ILE A 41 -2.64 12.95 0.56
N ILE A 42 -1.72 13.84 0.96
CA ILE A 42 -0.27 13.67 0.75
C ILE A 42 0.18 12.32 1.33
N ARG A 43 -0.21 12.01 2.58
CA ARG A 43 0.12 10.72 3.22
C ARG A 43 -0.48 9.52 2.51
N ASP A 44 -1.69 9.65 1.96
CA ASP A 44 -2.36 8.54 1.27
C ASP A 44 -1.80 8.32 -0.13
N HIS A 45 -1.39 9.40 -0.81
CA HIS A 45 -0.68 9.35 -2.07
C HIS A 45 0.70 8.69 -1.93
N THR A 46 1.48 9.04 -0.90
CA THR A 46 2.77 8.38 -0.65
C THR A 46 2.59 6.89 -0.37
N LYS A 47 1.56 6.50 0.39
CA LYS A 47 1.22 5.08 0.60
C LYS A 47 0.94 4.34 -0.71
N ARG A 48 0.18 4.94 -1.64
CA ARG A 48 -0.08 4.32 -2.95
C ARG A 48 1.20 4.10 -3.75
N LYS A 49 2.06 5.11 -3.86
CA LYS A 49 3.35 5.01 -4.56
C LYS A 49 4.27 3.95 -3.95
N VAL A 50 4.31 3.88 -2.63
CA VAL A 50 5.10 2.84 -1.92
C VAL A 50 4.51 1.46 -2.16
N TYR A 51 3.19 1.31 -2.04
CA TYR A 51 2.52 0.03 -2.26
C TYR A 51 2.80 -0.50 -3.67
N GLU A 52 2.67 0.35 -4.69
CA GLU A 52 2.95 0.00 -6.10
C GLU A 52 4.37 -0.56 -6.30
N ARG A 53 5.38 0.08 -5.69
CA ARG A 53 6.77 -0.38 -5.78
C ARG A 53 7.02 -1.73 -5.10
N PHE A 54 6.36 -1.98 -3.97
CA PHE A 54 6.61 -3.16 -3.12
C PHE A 54 5.57 -4.29 -3.29
N GLU A 55 4.57 -4.11 -4.15
CA GLU A 55 3.52 -5.09 -4.44
C GLU A 55 4.07 -6.45 -4.90
N PRO A 56 4.97 -6.55 -5.90
CA PRO A 56 5.46 -7.86 -6.36
C PRO A 56 6.25 -8.59 -5.27
N GLN A 57 7.13 -7.88 -4.55
CA GLN A 57 7.90 -8.46 -3.44
C GLN A 57 6.98 -9.00 -2.34
N ARG A 58 5.95 -8.23 -1.96
CA ARG A 58 5.00 -8.66 -0.94
C ARG A 58 4.16 -9.85 -1.40
N GLN A 59 3.80 -9.92 -2.68
CA GLN A 59 3.05 -11.06 -3.23
C GLN A 59 3.90 -12.33 -3.28
N ALA A 60 5.19 -12.22 -3.64
CA ALA A 60 6.12 -13.35 -3.60
C ALA A 60 6.25 -13.92 -2.18
N LEU A 61 6.48 -13.07 -1.16
CA LEU A 61 6.53 -13.52 0.24
C LEU A 61 5.22 -14.17 0.68
N ARG A 62 4.09 -13.58 0.30
CA ARG A 62 2.75 -14.10 0.58
C ARG A 62 2.46 -15.45 -0.06
N TYR A 63 3.05 -15.73 -1.22
CA TYR A 63 2.97 -17.02 -1.90
C TYR A 63 3.80 -18.06 -1.15
N ILE A 64 5.06 -17.75 -0.84
CA ILE A 64 5.97 -18.64 -0.09
C ILE A 64 5.35 -19.06 1.25
N ILE A 65 4.78 -18.12 2.01
CA ILE A 65 4.16 -18.41 3.32
C ILE A 65 2.98 -19.38 3.19
N ARG A 66 2.16 -19.25 2.14
CA ARG A 66 0.96 -20.08 1.94
C ARG A 66 1.28 -21.45 1.34
N ASN A 67 2.42 -21.58 0.66
CA ASN A 67 2.79 -22.81 0.01
C ASN A 67 3.22 -23.88 1.03
N THR A 68 2.47 -24.97 1.11
CA THR A 68 2.71 -26.09 2.03
C THR A 68 3.76 -27.07 1.52
N SER A 69 4.14 -27.03 0.23
CA SER A 69 5.19 -27.90 -0.31
C SER A 69 6.60 -27.43 0.04
N LEU A 70 6.76 -26.16 0.44
CA LEU A 70 8.04 -25.59 0.81
C LEU A 70 8.44 -25.96 2.24
N PRO A 71 9.75 -26.08 2.53
CA PRO A 71 10.22 -26.40 3.87
C PRO A 71 9.83 -25.31 4.87
N GLN A 72 9.50 -25.72 6.10
CA GLN A 72 9.02 -24.82 7.16
C GLN A 72 9.98 -23.66 7.43
N ARG A 73 11.30 -23.89 7.38
CA ARG A 73 12.32 -22.85 7.58
C ARG A 73 12.21 -21.69 6.59
N MET A 74 11.90 -21.97 5.32
CA MET A 74 11.71 -20.91 4.32
C MET A 74 10.43 -20.13 4.57
N ARG A 75 9.36 -20.82 5.01
CA ARG A 75 8.08 -20.19 5.34
C ARG A 75 8.21 -19.25 6.53
N THR A 76 8.92 -19.68 7.58
CA THR A 76 9.17 -18.84 8.75
C THR A 76 10.04 -17.63 8.41
N GLN A 77 11.09 -17.81 7.60
CA GLN A 77 11.92 -16.71 7.13
C GLN A 77 11.11 -15.67 6.33
N ALA A 78 10.31 -16.12 5.36
CA ALA A 78 9.44 -15.23 4.58
C ALA A 78 8.40 -14.52 5.46
N GLN A 79 7.91 -15.16 6.52
CA GLN A 79 7.00 -14.56 7.48
C GLN A 79 7.68 -13.45 8.31
N LEU A 80 8.93 -13.66 8.74
CA LEU A 80 9.72 -12.64 9.43
C LEU A 80 9.99 -11.43 8.53
N GLU A 81 10.38 -11.67 7.28
CA GLU A 81 10.61 -10.61 6.28
C GLU A 81 9.33 -9.80 6.01
N LEU A 82 8.20 -10.48 5.82
CA LEU A 82 6.90 -9.81 5.61
C LEU A 82 6.49 -8.96 6.82
N ALA A 83 6.82 -9.40 8.03
CA ALA A 83 6.53 -8.69 9.28
C ALA A 83 7.39 -7.41 9.42
N GLN A 84 8.65 -7.47 8.98
CA GLN A 84 9.60 -6.35 9.01
C GLN A 84 9.27 -5.25 7.99
N MET A 85 8.54 -5.57 6.91
CA MET A 85 8.16 -4.58 5.90
C MET A 85 7.39 -3.39 6.51
N HIS A 86 7.73 -2.18 6.06
CA HIS A 86 7.13 -0.93 6.54
C HIS A 86 5.60 -0.90 6.37
N CYS A 87 4.88 -0.22 7.26
CA CYS A 87 3.41 -0.21 7.30
C CYS A 87 2.76 0.33 6.01
N TYR A 88 3.41 1.26 5.30
CA TYR A 88 2.90 1.83 4.04
C TYR A 88 2.88 0.82 2.88
N THR A 89 3.63 -0.27 2.98
CA THR A 89 3.60 -1.37 1.98
C THR A 89 2.33 -2.21 2.07
N ARG A 90 1.48 -2.00 3.10
CA ARG A 90 0.26 -2.78 3.31
C ARG A 90 -0.90 -2.17 2.52
N ARG A 91 -1.56 -2.98 1.67
CA ARG A 91 -2.78 -2.56 0.95
C ARG A 91 -3.88 -2.03 1.87
N THR A 92 -4.01 -2.61 3.07
CA THR A 92 -5.03 -2.24 4.07
C THR A 92 -4.91 -0.81 4.59
N GLN A 93 -3.76 -0.16 4.40
CA GLN A 93 -3.52 1.22 4.86
C GLN A 93 -4.04 2.30 3.91
N ILE A 94 -4.34 1.94 2.66
CA ILE A 94 -4.80 2.85 1.63
C ILE A 94 -6.31 3.09 1.80
N LYS A 95 -6.74 4.35 1.79
CA LYS A 95 -8.17 4.72 1.85
C LYS A 95 -8.54 5.63 0.71
N ASN A 96 -9.71 5.44 0.11
CA ASN A 96 -10.19 6.35 -0.92
C ASN A 96 -10.54 7.70 -0.31
N ARG A 97 -10.10 8.77 -0.95
CA ARG A 97 -10.38 10.16 -0.56
C ARG A 97 -10.98 10.93 -1.72
N CYS A 98 -11.79 11.92 -1.39
CA CYS A 98 -12.30 12.89 -2.34
C CYS A 98 -11.14 13.71 -2.92
N VAL A 99 -11.05 13.80 -4.25
CA VAL A 99 -10.00 14.57 -4.95
C VAL A 99 -10.17 16.08 -4.74
N MET A 100 -11.41 16.56 -4.63
CA MET A 100 -11.71 18.00 -4.49
C MET A 100 -11.76 18.48 -3.03
N GLY A 101 -12.23 17.64 -2.09
CA GLY A 101 -12.45 18.04 -0.70
C GLY A 101 -11.65 17.26 0.35
N GLY A 102 -10.89 16.23 -0.03
CA GLY A 102 -10.05 15.44 0.87
C GLY A 102 -10.76 14.59 1.94
N LEU A 103 -12.10 14.58 1.93
CA LEU A 103 -12.90 13.72 2.79
C LEU A 103 -12.62 12.25 2.51
N ALA A 104 -12.57 11.44 3.57
CA ALA A 104 -12.38 9.98 3.46
C ALA A 104 -13.70 9.19 3.61
N ARG A 105 -14.79 9.86 3.98
CA ARG A 105 -16.09 9.22 4.26
C ARG A 105 -17.04 9.53 3.11
N GLY A 106 -17.87 8.53 2.75
CA GLY A 106 -18.85 8.68 1.67
C GLY A 106 -18.21 9.03 0.32
N VAL A 107 -17.12 8.35 -0.03
CA VAL A 107 -16.44 8.56 -1.32
C VAL A 107 -16.99 7.56 -2.33
N PHE A 108 -17.56 8.04 -3.43
CA PHE A 108 -17.95 7.19 -4.54
C PHE A 108 -16.72 6.75 -5.32
N ARG A 109 -16.54 5.44 -5.50
CA ARG A 109 -15.33 4.85 -6.13
C ARG A 109 -15.18 5.25 -7.59
N ALA A 110 -16.27 5.28 -8.35
CA ALA A 110 -16.29 5.63 -9.78
C ALA A 110 -15.81 7.06 -10.02
N PHE A 111 -16.34 8.02 -9.25
CA PHE A 111 -16.07 9.44 -9.45
C PHE A 111 -14.93 9.99 -8.58
N ARG A 112 -14.46 9.23 -7.59
CA ARG A 112 -13.43 9.64 -6.60
C ARG A 112 -13.77 10.95 -5.86
N MET A 113 -15.06 11.18 -5.62
CA MET A 113 -15.59 12.37 -4.94
C MET A 113 -16.43 12.00 -3.72
N GLY A 114 -16.50 12.92 -2.76
CA GLY A 114 -17.40 12.81 -1.62
C GLY A 114 -18.86 13.06 -2.00
N ARG A 115 -19.81 12.57 -1.21
CA ARG A 115 -21.25 12.68 -1.48
C ARG A 115 -21.74 14.10 -1.80
N PHE A 116 -21.31 15.09 -1.03
CA PHE A 116 -21.74 16.48 -1.24
C PHE A 116 -21.20 17.04 -2.56
N GLN A 117 -19.91 16.87 -2.81
CA GLN A 117 -19.29 17.32 -4.07
C GLN A 117 -19.88 16.61 -5.28
N PHE A 118 -20.16 15.31 -5.15
CA PHE A 118 -20.84 14.55 -6.18
C PHE A 118 -22.22 15.14 -6.50
N ARG A 119 -23.00 15.52 -5.48
CA ARG A 119 -24.31 16.15 -5.67
C ARG A 119 -24.20 17.48 -6.41
N MET A 120 -23.27 18.35 -6.01
CA MET A 120 -23.08 19.65 -6.66
C MET A 120 -22.68 19.48 -8.12
N ASN A 121 -21.67 18.65 -8.39
CA ASN A 121 -21.21 18.39 -9.75
C ASN A 121 -22.26 17.69 -10.61
N ALA A 122 -23.14 16.88 -10.02
CA ALA A 122 -24.27 16.27 -10.74
C ALA A 122 -25.32 17.30 -11.14
N LEU A 123 -25.62 18.26 -10.27
CA LEU A 123 -26.57 19.34 -10.55
C LEU A 123 -26.02 20.35 -11.57
N GLU A 124 -24.71 20.59 -11.53
CA GLU A 124 -24.00 21.45 -12.50
C GLU A 124 -23.85 20.80 -13.89
N GLY A 125 -24.14 19.51 -14.04
CA GLY A 125 -23.95 18.79 -15.30
C GLY A 125 -22.50 18.39 -15.60
N ASN A 126 -21.59 18.53 -14.64
CA ASN A 126 -20.17 18.18 -14.78
C ASN A 126 -19.92 16.66 -14.82
N LEU A 127 -20.92 15.85 -14.47
CA LEU A 127 -20.79 14.39 -14.42
C LEU A 127 -21.47 13.71 -15.60
N PRO A 128 -20.72 12.95 -16.43
CA PRO A 128 -21.29 12.31 -17.60
C PRO A 128 -22.29 11.22 -17.20
N GLY A 129 -23.49 11.27 -17.77
CA GLY A 129 -24.54 10.26 -17.58
C GLY A 129 -25.27 10.29 -16.23
N VAL A 130 -24.97 11.24 -15.34
CA VAL A 130 -25.68 11.37 -14.07
C VAL A 130 -26.86 12.33 -14.23
N LYS A 131 -28.07 11.83 -14.00
CA LYS A 131 -29.30 12.62 -13.98
C LYS A 131 -30.03 12.45 -12.65
N LYS A 132 -30.84 13.44 -12.28
CA LYS A 132 -31.77 13.30 -11.16
C LYS A 132 -32.72 12.14 -11.48
N ALA A 133 -32.80 11.19 -10.57
CA ALA A 133 -33.70 10.07 -10.73
C ALA A 133 -35.13 10.51 -10.34
N SER A 134 -36.08 10.13 -11.17
CA SER A 134 -37.52 10.31 -10.97
C SER A 134 -38.15 8.95 -11.22
N TRP A 135 -38.69 8.36 -10.16
CA TRP A 135 -39.49 7.14 -10.17
C TRP A 135 -40.67 7.36 -9.23
#